data_AF-A0A821K374-F1
#
_entry.id   AF-A0A821K374-F1
#
_cell.length_a   1.000
_cell.length_b   1.000
_cell.length_c   1.000
_cell.angle_alpha   90.00
_cell.angle_beta   90.00
_cell.angle_gamma   90.00
#
_symmetry.space_group_name_H-M   'P 1'
#
loop_
_entity.id
_entity.type
_entity.pdbx_description
1 polymer ?
#
loop_
_entity_poly.entity_id
_entity_poly.type
_entity_poly.pdbx_seq_one_letter_code
_entity_poly.pdbx_strand_id
1 'polypeptide(L)'
;MIFITFVLLIHIVCSNCSLNIYVYFKTGTKYDQQKHSLPKYVMEAIKPVFEDLASKETLQHVLNGSSQNANESFHSLLWSMAPKNRYCSGTIIDICLGLAVMIYNDGYLSIGEILHELLGEMGHFSYVAFDRINKQRVQKEAQWRKRRGQQIAGDEDTDNDEDKNDDTIEEYHSGAF
;
A
#
# COMPACT_ATOMS: atom_id res chain seq x y z
N MET A 1 6.05 1.30 1.76
CA MET A 1 6.99 2.32 1.24
C MET A 1 6.34 3.37 0.33
N ILE A 2 4.99 3.44 0.26
CA ILE A 2 4.27 4.43 -0.58
C ILE A 2 3.88 5.69 0.22
N PHE A 3 3.80 5.60 1.55
CA PHE A 3 3.48 6.74 2.42
C PHE A 3 4.58 7.82 2.46
N ILE A 4 5.86 7.45 2.38
CA ILE A 4 6.97 8.42 2.44
C ILE A 4 7.05 9.25 1.15
N THR A 5 6.62 8.69 0.02
CA THR A 5 6.54 9.42 -1.26
C THR A 5 5.33 10.34 -1.36
N PHE A 6 4.24 10.06 -0.63
CA PHE A 6 3.01 10.87 -0.66
C PHE A 6 3.17 12.19 0.13
N VAL A 7 3.83 12.13 1.29
CA VAL A 7 4.10 13.33 2.13
C VAL A 7 5.00 14.32 1.39
N LEU A 8 6.04 13.84 0.70
CA LEU A 8 6.96 14.69 -0.07
C LEU A 8 6.32 15.38 -1.28
N LEU A 9 5.26 14.81 -1.87
CA LEU A 9 4.55 15.41 -2.99
C LEU A 9 3.55 16.50 -2.54
N ILE A 10 2.89 16.31 -1.40
CA ILE A 10 2.05 17.33 -0.75
C ILE A 10 2.86 18.58 -0.42
N HIS A 11 4.13 18.41 0.00
CA HIS A 11 5.04 19.52 0.30
C HIS A 11 5.43 20.40 -0.89
N ILE A 12 5.28 19.91 -2.13
CA ILE A 12 5.75 20.59 -3.34
C ILE A 12 4.58 21.28 -4.09
N VAL A 13 3.37 20.72 -4.00
CA VAL A 13 2.23 21.17 -4.82
C VAL A 13 1.42 22.29 -4.16
N CYS A 14 1.44 22.43 -2.83
CA CYS A 14 0.56 23.37 -2.14
C CYS A 14 1.25 24.70 -1.81
N SER A 15 0.91 25.77 -2.55
CA SER A 15 1.32 27.15 -2.26
C SER A 15 0.78 27.71 -0.92
N ASN A 16 -0.08 26.99 -0.20
CA ASN A 16 -0.68 27.45 1.07
C ASN A 16 -0.58 26.48 2.26
N CYS A 17 0.03 25.28 2.14
CA CYS A 17 0.04 24.32 3.26
C CYS A 17 1.33 24.36 4.08
N SER A 18 1.16 24.64 5.37
CA SER A 18 1.93 24.15 6.54
C SER A 18 3.40 24.56 6.69
N LEU A 19 4.18 24.69 5.61
CA LEU A 19 5.60 25.08 5.66
C LEU A 19 5.78 26.57 5.98
N ASN A 20 4.87 27.42 5.52
CA ASN A 20 4.94 28.86 5.78
C ASN A 20 4.70 29.16 7.27
N ILE A 21 3.80 28.40 7.90
CA ILE A 21 3.51 28.51 9.33
C ILE A 21 4.69 27.95 10.14
N TYR A 22 5.16 26.73 9.88
CA TYR A 22 6.25 26.10 10.64
C TYR A 22 7.57 26.89 10.57
N VAL A 23 7.97 27.36 9.38
CA VAL A 23 9.21 28.14 9.20
C VAL A 23 9.08 29.55 9.81
N TYR A 24 7.91 30.18 9.71
CA TYR A 24 7.63 31.45 10.39
C TYR A 24 7.71 31.33 11.91
N PHE A 25 7.10 30.29 12.49
CA PHE A 25 7.17 30.02 13.93
C PHE A 25 8.60 29.75 14.43
N LYS A 26 9.45 29.11 13.61
CA LYS A 26 10.82 28.72 14.01
C LYS A 26 11.88 29.79 13.75
N THR A 27 11.72 30.60 12.71
CA THR A 27 12.76 31.53 12.23
C THR A 27 12.32 33.00 12.20
N GLY A 28 11.03 33.29 12.40
CA GLY A 28 10.47 34.63 12.25
C GLY A 28 10.42 35.15 10.81
N THR A 29 10.81 34.32 9.83
CA THR A 29 10.85 34.68 8.41
C THR A 29 9.87 33.83 7.61
N LYS A 30 9.24 34.42 6.59
CA LYS A 30 8.37 33.68 5.67
C LYS A 30 9.20 32.70 4.85
N TYR A 31 8.65 31.52 4.60
CA TYR A 31 9.32 30.52 3.77
C TYR A 31 9.39 31.00 2.32
N ASP A 32 10.60 31.06 1.74
CA ASP A 32 10.79 31.39 0.34
C ASP A 32 10.42 30.20 -0.55
N GLN A 33 9.16 30.20 -0.99
CA GLN A 33 8.61 29.18 -1.89
C GLN A 33 9.29 29.16 -3.26
N GLN A 34 9.97 30.24 -3.69
CA GLN A 34 10.61 30.30 -5.00
C GLN A 34 11.84 29.39 -5.08
N LYS A 35 12.51 29.15 -3.95
CA LYS A 35 13.76 28.38 -3.90
C LYS A 35 13.59 26.88 -4.21
N HIS A 36 12.37 26.35 -4.05
CA HIS A 36 12.08 24.92 -4.18
C HIS A 36 10.83 24.63 -5.05
N SER A 37 10.38 25.61 -5.83
CA SER A 37 9.20 25.44 -6.69
C SER A 37 9.53 24.59 -7.91
N LEU A 38 8.68 23.59 -8.22
CA LEU A 38 8.80 22.86 -9.49
C LEU A 38 8.58 23.81 -10.67
N PRO A 39 9.26 23.59 -11.82
CA PRO A 39 8.96 24.30 -13.04
C PRO A 39 7.46 24.21 -13.37
N LYS A 40 6.84 25.32 -13.79
CA LYS A 40 5.39 25.39 -14.04
C LYS A 40 4.88 24.27 -14.94
N TYR A 41 5.62 23.95 -16.00
CA TYR A 41 5.28 22.87 -16.92
C TYR A 41 5.20 21.49 -16.25
N VAL A 42 6.11 21.21 -15.31
CA VAL A 42 6.11 19.97 -14.53
C VAL A 42 4.93 19.94 -13.57
N MET A 43 4.61 21.08 -12.95
CA MET A 43 3.45 21.20 -12.06
C MET A 43 2.14 20.97 -12.84
N GLU A 44 1.98 21.59 -14.00
CA GLU A 44 0.80 21.42 -14.86
C GLU A 44 0.62 19.97 -15.32
N ALA A 45 1.73 19.25 -15.57
CA ALA A 45 1.68 17.83 -15.91
C ALA A 45 1.32 16.91 -14.72
N ILE A 46 1.81 17.22 -13.52
CA ILE A 46 1.62 16.39 -12.31
C ILE A 46 0.27 16.65 -11.64
N LYS A 47 -0.19 17.90 -11.64
CA LYS A 47 -1.42 18.33 -10.96
C LYS A 47 -2.66 17.48 -11.27
N PRO A 48 -3.00 17.16 -12.53
CA PRO A 48 -4.18 16.33 -12.81
C PRO A 48 -4.05 14.92 -12.22
N VAL A 49 -2.85 14.34 -12.24
CA VAL A 49 -2.60 13.02 -11.63
C VAL A 49 -2.75 13.09 -10.11
N PHE A 50 -2.27 14.17 -9.49
CA PHE A 50 -2.41 14.36 -8.06
C PHE A 50 -3.88 14.56 -7.65
N GLU A 51 -4.64 15.37 -8.39
CA GLU A 51 -6.06 15.61 -8.14
C GLU A 51 -6.90 14.33 -8.31
N ASP A 52 -6.58 13.51 -9.31
CA ASP A 52 -7.22 12.21 -9.53
C ASP A 52 -6.91 11.21 -8.39
N LEU A 53 -5.66 11.17 -7.94
CA LEU A 53 -5.25 10.34 -6.79
C LEU A 53 -5.83 10.84 -5.45
N ALA A 54 -6.09 12.14 -5.33
CA ALA A 54 -6.69 12.77 -4.16
C ALA A 54 -8.22 12.89 -4.24
N SER A 55 -8.84 12.36 -5.31
CA SER A 55 -10.30 12.34 -5.43
C SER A 55 -10.94 11.53 -4.30
N LYS A 56 -12.15 11.94 -3.91
CA LYS A 56 -12.87 11.32 -2.80
C LYS A 56 -13.12 9.84 -3.08
N GLU A 57 -13.41 9.48 -4.32
CA GLU A 57 -13.61 8.12 -4.80
C GLU A 57 -12.34 7.27 -4.62
N THR A 58 -11.18 7.77 -5.08
CA THR A 58 -9.89 7.08 -4.92
C THR A 58 -9.52 6.92 -3.45
N LEU A 59 -9.67 7.99 -2.65
CA LEU A 59 -9.38 7.95 -1.23
C LEU A 59 -10.32 7.02 -0.46
N GLN A 60 -11.61 6.97 -0.80
CA GLN A 60 -12.55 6.01 -0.21
C GLN A 60 -12.16 4.56 -0.50
N HIS A 61 -11.64 4.25 -1.69
CA HIS A 61 -11.12 2.92 -1.98
C HIS A 61 -9.87 2.58 -1.15
N VAL A 62 -8.99 3.56 -0.93
CA VAL A 62 -7.80 3.41 -0.06
C VAL A 62 -8.20 3.20 1.39
N LEU A 63 -9.14 4.01 1.92
CA LEU A 63 -9.69 3.89 3.27
C LEU A 63 -10.37 2.54 3.47
N ASN A 64 -11.17 2.06 2.52
CA ASN A 64 -11.79 0.73 2.59
C ASN A 64 -10.78 -0.43 2.49
N GLY A 65 -9.47 -0.13 2.43
CA GLY A 65 -8.40 -1.12 2.35
C GLY A 65 -8.41 -1.90 1.04
N SER A 66 -9.10 -1.38 0.02
CA SER A 66 -9.32 -2.02 -1.29
C SER A 66 -8.04 -2.07 -2.10
N SER A 67 -7.16 -1.07 -1.94
CA SER A 67 -5.81 -1.11 -2.50
C SER A 67 -4.86 -1.85 -1.56
N GLN A 68 -4.93 -3.18 -1.61
CA GLN A 68 -3.66 -3.91 -1.45
C GLN A 68 -2.88 -3.64 -2.72
N ASN A 69 -1.67 -3.11 -2.60
CA ASN A 69 -0.78 -2.99 -3.75
C ASN A 69 -0.62 -4.39 -4.36
N ALA A 70 -1.36 -4.68 -5.43
CA ALA A 70 -1.40 -5.99 -6.09
C ALA A 70 0.02 -6.44 -6.46
N ASN A 71 0.86 -5.48 -6.86
CA ASN A 71 2.25 -5.71 -7.15
C ASN A 71 3.04 -6.13 -5.90
N GLU A 72 2.80 -5.55 -4.72
CA GLU A 72 3.46 -5.99 -3.48
C GLU A 72 3.06 -7.42 -3.11
N SER A 73 1.78 -7.78 -3.23
CA SER A 73 1.30 -9.14 -2.93
C SER A 73 1.91 -10.16 -3.91
N PHE A 74 1.91 -9.83 -5.21
CA PHE A 74 2.53 -10.64 -6.25
C PHE A 74 4.04 -10.79 -6.05
N HIS A 75 4.75 -9.69 -5.82
CA HIS A 75 6.19 -9.72 -5.58
C HIS A 75 6.54 -10.48 -4.30
N SER A 76 5.74 -10.34 -3.24
CA SER A 76 5.92 -11.11 -2.01
C SER A 76 5.87 -12.62 -2.29
N LEU A 77 4.90 -13.05 -3.11
CA LEU A 77 4.79 -14.45 -3.53
C LEU A 77 5.98 -14.90 -4.40
N LEU A 78 6.35 -14.13 -5.42
CA LEU A 78 7.51 -14.44 -6.27
C LEU A 78 8.80 -14.58 -5.46
N TRP A 79 9.08 -13.60 -4.59
CA TRP A 79 10.32 -13.58 -3.80
C TRP A 79 10.30 -14.57 -2.64
N SER A 80 9.14 -15.11 -2.25
CA SER A 80 9.07 -16.25 -1.33
C SER A 80 9.62 -17.54 -1.95
N MET A 81 9.50 -17.68 -3.27
CA MET A 81 9.99 -18.83 -4.03
C MET A 81 11.42 -18.62 -4.56
N ALA A 82 11.74 -17.41 -5.02
CA ALA A 82 13.07 -17.02 -5.50
C ALA A 82 13.64 -15.86 -4.67
N PRO A 83 14.20 -16.12 -3.47
CA PRO A 83 14.65 -15.05 -2.58
C PRO A 83 15.76 -14.19 -3.20
N LYS A 84 15.61 -12.86 -3.12
CA LYS A 84 16.58 -11.89 -3.67
C LYS A 84 17.99 -12.00 -3.07
N ASN A 85 18.10 -12.55 -1.87
CA ASN A 85 19.37 -12.70 -1.16
C ASN A 85 20.13 -13.97 -1.54
N ARG A 86 19.59 -14.79 -2.46
CA ARG A 86 20.24 -16.01 -2.95
C ARG A 86 20.33 -15.97 -4.47
N TYR A 87 21.39 -16.56 -4.98
CA TYR A 87 21.51 -16.76 -6.42
C TYR A 87 20.45 -17.76 -6.89
N CYS A 88 19.64 -17.34 -7.87
CA CYS A 88 18.73 -18.19 -8.61
C CYS A 88 19.10 -18.07 -10.10
N SER A 89 19.17 -19.19 -10.81
CA SER A 89 19.37 -19.16 -12.26
C SER A 89 18.15 -18.51 -12.94
N GLY A 90 18.34 -17.96 -14.14
CA GLY A 90 17.25 -17.37 -14.93
C GLY A 90 16.08 -18.34 -15.10
N THR A 91 16.38 -19.62 -15.39
CA THR A 91 15.38 -20.69 -15.50
C THR A 91 14.55 -20.88 -14.22
N ILE A 92 15.17 -20.80 -13.04
CA ILE A 92 14.42 -20.88 -11.76
C ILE A 92 13.51 -19.67 -11.61
N ILE A 93 13.98 -18.47 -11.96
CA ILE A 93 13.17 -17.26 -11.90
C ILE A 93 11.96 -17.37 -12.83
N ASP A 94 12.15 -17.86 -14.06
CA ASP A 94 11.05 -18.03 -15.02
C ASP A 94 9.99 -19.02 -14.52
N ILE A 95 10.41 -20.14 -13.92
CA ILE A 95 9.51 -21.12 -13.30
C ILE A 95 8.77 -20.49 -12.11
N CYS A 96 9.49 -19.82 -11.20
CA CYS A 96 8.88 -19.15 -10.05
C CYS A 96 7.91 -18.06 -10.47
N LEU A 97 8.19 -17.36 -11.58
CA LEU A 97 7.31 -16.33 -12.14
C LEU A 97 6.01 -16.94 -12.64
N GLY A 98 6.08 -18.02 -13.43
CA GLY A 98 4.89 -18.74 -13.90
C GLY A 98 4.04 -19.27 -12.75
N LEU A 99 4.67 -19.91 -11.77
CA LEU A 99 3.99 -20.39 -10.56
C LEU A 99 3.38 -19.24 -9.74
N ALA A 100 4.07 -18.11 -9.61
CA ALA A 100 3.56 -16.95 -8.89
C ALA A 100 2.30 -16.39 -9.55
N VAL A 101 2.27 -16.29 -10.89
CA VAL A 101 1.08 -15.83 -11.63
C VAL A 101 -0.11 -16.75 -11.39
N MET A 102 0.09 -18.06 -11.55
CA MET A 102 -0.97 -19.05 -11.35
C MET A 102 -1.50 -19.06 -9.91
N ILE A 103 -0.59 -19.13 -8.93
CA ILE A 103 -0.97 -19.14 -7.52
C ILE A 103 -1.66 -17.81 -7.16
N TYR A 104 -1.18 -16.67 -7.66
CA TYR A 104 -1.79 -15.37 -7.36
C TYR A 104 -3.23 -15.29 -7.86
N ASN A 105 -3.48 -15.67 -9.11
CA ASN A 105 -4.80 -15.57 -9.73
C ASN A 105 -5.76 -16.67 -9.26
N ASP A 106 -5.32 -17.92 -9.26
CA ASP A 106 -6.20 -19.10 -9.13
C ASP A 106 -5.99 -19.86 -7.81
N GLY A 107 -4.96 -19.49 -7.05
CA GLY A 107 -4.61 -20.15 -5.78
C GLY A 107 -3.81 -21.43 -5.95
N TYR A 108 -3.49 -22.08 -4.83
CA TYR A 108 -2.58 -23.23 -4.80
C TYR A 108 -3.14 -24.48 -5.49
N LEU A 109 -4.45 -24.57 -5.71
CA LEU A 109 -5.04 -25.71 -6.43
C LEU A 109 -4.69 -25.69 -7.93
N SER A 110 -4.37 -24.54 -8.51
CA SER A 110 -3.89 -24.44 -9.90
C SER A 110 -2.60 -25.21 -10.16
N ILE A 111 -1.77 -25.41 -9.13
CA ILE A 111 -0.57 -26.26 -9.22
C ILE A 111 -0.96 -27.72 -9.51
N GLY A 112 -2.16 -28.15 -9.08
CA GLY A 112 -2.66 -29.49 -9.35
C GLY A 112 -2.78 -29.80 -10.84
N GLU A 113 -3.09 -28.82 -11.67
CA GLU A 113 -3.15 -28.98 -13.13
C GLU A 113 -1.76 -29.23 -13.74
N ILE A 114 -0.75 -28.50 -13.26
CA ILE A 114 0.65 -28.73 -13.66
C ILE A 114 1.12 -30.12 -13.21
N LEU A 115 0.84 -30.50 -11.97
CA LEU A 115 1.23 -31.81 -11.45
C LEU A 115 0.55 -32.93 -12.22
N HIS A 116 -0.72 -32.74 -12.61
CA HIS A 116 -1.44 -33.68 -13.45
C HIS A 116 -0.72 -33.92 -14.78
N GLU A 117 -0.30 -32.85 -15.46
CA GLU A 117 0.39 -32.96 -16.75
C GLU A 117 1.80 -33.56 -16.61
N LEU A 118 2.54 -33.19 -15.56
CA LEU A 118 3.94 -33.61 -15.39
C LEU A 118 4.09 -35.01 -14.76
N LEU A 119 3.21 -35.37 -13.83
CA LEU A 119 3.37 -36.52 -12.95
C LEU A 119 2.13 -37.44 -12.90
N GLY A 120 1.05 -37.10 -13.62
CA GLY A 120 -0.22 -37.80 -13.56
C GLY A 120 -1.10 -37.34 -12.39
N GLU A 121 -2.20 -38.05 -12.13
CA GLU A 121 -3.22 -37.63 -11.17
C GLU A 121 -2.67 -37.20 -9.80
N MET A 122 -3.11 -36.02 -9.36
CA MET A 122 -2.74 -35.48 -8.07
C MET A 122 -3.26 -36.37 -6.93
N GLY A 123 -2.35 -36.89 -6.11
CA GLY A 123 -2.71 -37.70 -4.95
C GLY A 123 -3.54 -36.94 -3.91
N HIS A 124 -4.38 -37.67 -3.17
CA HIS A 124 -5.30 -37.13 -2.17
C HIS A 124 -4.62 -36.20 -1.14
N PHE A 125 -3.44 -36.58 -0.62
CA PHE A 125 -2.72 -35.78 0.36
C PHE A 125 -2.20 -34.46 -0.20
N SER A 126 -1.82 -34.42 -1.49
CA SER A 126 -1.39 -33.20 -2.17
C SER A 126 -2.56 -32.23 -2.34
N TYR A 127 -3.72 -32.73 -2.76
CA TYR A 127 -4.94 -31.93 -2.83
C TYR A 127 -5.30 -31.31 -1.47
N VAL A 128 -5.35 -32.13 -0.41
CA VAL A 128 -5.66 -31.66 0.95
C VAL A 128 -4.65 -30.61 1.42
N ALA A 129 -3.36 -30.80 1.11
CA ALA A 129 -2.33 -29.84 1.46
C ALA A 129 -2.52 -28.49 0.73
N PHE A 130 -2.76 -28.50 -0.58
CA PHE A 130 -2.97 -27.28 -1.36
C PHE A 130 -4.26 -26.56 -1.00
N ASP A 131 -5.36 -27.28 -0.79
CA ASP A 131 -6.61 -26.71 -0.31
C ASP A 131 -6.43 -26.04 1.06
N ARG A 132 -5.73 -26.70 1.99
CA ARG A 132 -5.41 -26.13 3.30
C ARG A 132 -4.60 -24.84 3.18
N ILE A 133 -3.55 -24.82 2.36
CA ILE A 133 -2.71 -23.63 2.15
C ILE A 133 -3.54 -22.50 1.52
N ASN A 134 -4.37 -22.81 0.54
CA ASN A 134 -5.24 -21.84 -0.12
C ASN A 134 -6.25 -21.23 0.87
N LYS A 135 -6.88 -22.05 1.71
CA LYS A 135 -7.78 -21.59 2.78
C LYS A 135 -7.05 -20.69 3.78
N GLN A 136 -5.83 -21.04 4.19
CA GLN A 136 -5.02 -20.21 5.08
C GLN A 136 -4.71 -18.83 4.47
N ARG A 137 -4.44 -18.77 3.16
CA ARG A 137 -4.23 -17.50 2.45
C ARG A 137 -5.46 -16.60 2.54
N VAL A 138 -6.63 -17.13 2.18
CA VAL A 138 -7.90 -16.39 2.20
C VAL A 138 -8.26 -15.96 3.64
N GLN A 139 -8.05 -16.85 4.62
CA GLN A 139 -8.29 -16.55 6.03
C GLN A 139 -7.39 -15.42 6.54
N LYS A 140 -6.09 -15.47 6.22
CA LYS A 140 -5.15 -14.39 6.59
C LYS A 140 -5.60 -13.07 5.98
N GLU A 141 -5.98 -13.06 4.70
CA GLU A 141 -6.48 -11.85 4.05
C GLU A 141 -7.73 -11.30 4.73
N ALA A 142 -8.71 -12.15 5.04
CA ALA A 142 -9.91 -11.76 5.76
C ALA A 142 -9.60 -11.20 7.16
N GLN A 143 -8.65 -11.78 7.88
CA GLN A 143 -8.17 -11.28 9.18
C GLN A 143 -7.48 -9.92 9.04
N TRP A 144 -6.64 -9.73 8.02
CA TRP A 144 -6.02 -8.45 7.71
C TRP A 144 -7.04 -7.38 7.36
N ARG A 145 -8.09 -7.72 6.60
CA ARG A 145 -9.21 -6.81 6.30
C ARG A 145 -9.96 -6.40 7.57
N LYS A 146 -10.28 -7.35 8.46
CA LYS A 146 -10.96 -7.05 9.74
C LYS A 146 -10.14 -6.14 10.65
N ARG A 147 -8.85 -6.42 10.84
CA ARG A 147 -7.96 -5.60 11.69
C ARG A 147 -7.82 -4.18 11.16
N ARG A 148 -7.70 -4.00 9.84
CA ARG A 148 -7.67 -2.66 9.25
C ARG A 148 -9.00 -1.93 9.42
N GLY A 149 -10.13 -2.60 9.19
CA GLY A 149 -11.45 -1.99 9.40
C GLY A 149 -11.66 -1.51 10.85
N GLN A 150 -11.15 -2.26 11.83
CA GLN A 150 -11.16 -1.86 13.24
C GLN A 150 -10.25 -0.65 13.53
N GLN A 151 -9.08 -0.56 12.88
CA GLN A 151 -8.21 0.60 12.99
C GLN A 151 -8.87 1.85 12.41
N ILE A 152 -9.44 1.75 11.22
CA ILE A 152 -10.13 2.88 10.55
C ILE A 152 -11.34 3.35 11.37
N ALA A 153 -12.15 2.42 11.89
CA ALA A 153 -13.27 2.78 12.76
C ALA A 153 -12.80 3.45 14.06
N GLY A 154 -11.69 2.98 14.65
CA GLY A 154 -11.09 3.62 15.81
C GLY A 154 -10.57 5.04 15.50
N ASP A 155 -9.94 5.23 14.34
CA ASP A 155 -9.47 6.54 13.87
C ASP A 155 -10.65 7.50 13.62
N GLU A 156 -11.75 7.03 13.00
CA GLU A 156 -12.99 7.80 12.81
C GLU A 156 -13.66 8.17 14.14
N ASP A 157 -13.65 7.28 15.14
CA ASP A 157 -14.20 7.59 16.48
C ASP A 157 -13.34 8.66 17.19
N THR A 158 -12.01 8.63 17.04
CA THR A 158 -11.12 9.71 17.56
C THR A 158 -11.32 11.05 16.86
N ASP A 159 -11.41 11.08 15.52
CA ASP A 159 -11.67 12.33 14.77
C ASP A 159 -13.04 12.94 15.16
N ASN A 160 -14.07 12.12 15.35
CA ASN A 160 -15.41 12.58 15.75
C ASN A 160 -15.50 13.06 17.22
N ASP A 161 -14.55 12.70 18.08
CA ASP A 161 -14.48 13.17 19.47
C ASP A 161 -13.59 14.41 19.61
N GLU A 162 -12.64 14.63 18.69
CA GLU A 162 -11.90 15.88 18.55
C GLU A 162 -12.80 17.01 17.98
N ASP A 163 -13.61 16.73 16.96
CA ASP A 163 -14.55 17.72 16.36
C ASP A 163 -15.68 18.16 17.31
N LYS A 164 -15.95 17.42 18.40
CA LYS A 164 -16.94 17.82 19.43
C LYS A 164 -16.35 18.75 20.50
N ASN A 165 -15.03 18.97 20.52
CA ASN A 165 -14.35 19.84 21.48
C ASN A 165 -13.72 21.10 20.86
N ASP A 166 -13.96 21.38 19.57
CA ASP A 166 -13.43 22.56 18.89
C ASP A 166 -14.26 23.84 19.15
N ASP A 167 -14.23 24.32 20.39
CA ASP A 167 -14.33 25.76 20.68
C ASP A 167 -13.03 26.30 21.33
N THR A 168 -11.97 25.49 21.40
CA THR A 168 -10.65 25.93 21.85
C THR A 168 -9.56 25.36 20.98
N ILE A 169 -8.90 26.24 20.22
CA ILE A 169 -7.69 26.00 19.43
C ILE A 169 -6.63 25.35 20.33
N GLU A 170 -6.51 24.02 20.30
CA GLU A 170 -5.46 23.29 21.01
C GLU A 170 -4.20 23.12 20.14
N GLU A 171 -3.07 23.45 20.76
CA GLU A 171 -1.75 23.59 20.16
C GLU A 171 -1.11 22.20 19.93
N TYR A 172 -0.88 21.84 18.67
CA TYR A 172 -0.30 20.54 18.28
C TYR A 172 1.10 20.33 18.88
N HIS A 173 1.22 19.46 19.89
CA HIS A 173 2.50 19.03 20.45
C HIS A 173 2.98 17.73 19.77
N SER A 174 4.01 17.84 18.93
CA SER A 174 4.61 16.68 18.26
C SER A 174 5.28 15.72 19.27
N GLY A 175 4.73 14.50 19.37
CA GLY A 175 5.28 13.41 20.17
C GLY A 175 6.62 12.89 19.66
N ALA A 176 7.45 12.39 20.59
CA ALA A 176 8.81 11.95 20.38
C ALA A 176 8.91 10.52 19.77
N PHE A 177 10.02 10.33 19.05
CA PHE A 177 10.53 9.14 18.35
C PHE A 177 10.19 7.76 18.93
#